data_AF-A0A6N4WV61-F1
#
_entry.id   AF-A0A6N4WV61-F1
#
_cell.length_a   1.000
_cell.length_b   1.000
_cell.length_c   1.000
_cell.angle_alpha   90.00
_cell.angle_beta   90.00
_cell.angle_gamma   90.00
#
_symmetry.space_group_name_H-M   'P 1'
#
loop_
_entity.id
_entity.type
_entity.pdbx_description
1 polymer ?
#
loop_
_entity_poly.entity_id
_entity_poly.type
_entity_poly.pdbx_seq_one_letter_code
_entity_poly.pdbx_strand_id
1 'polypeptide(L)'
;MGVLSYSVLFACSILKVRRSIRRVLVFCGVCVVASSSMVANNVTFPSFQSEAGYLATLLVNEVSFPGERGYISEADAKQGMANILLVLDARIKYVPVPYKRVEIAQTSSARLLDVMTAGGLHGQIEGFYRDASGAAVVVPRIQQRMTYLMKIAEDGAPGRFASLLNYAGSIASGYIAHLNRPENLFIDLRQVHGTPVTGRAYSWMTDRHNFHSGGNFVRIPNDQNGSLAGNRFFTLKDLNR
;
A
#
# COMPACT_ATOMS: atom_id res chain seq x y z
N MET A 1 63.49 -45.56 -15.66
CA MET A 1 63.39 -46.19 -17.00
C MET A 1 62.14 -45.64 -17.68
N GLY A 2 62.26 -45.10 -18.90
CA GLY A 2 61.11 -44.62 -19.71
C GLY A 2 61.23 -43.14 -20.14
N VAL A 3 62.08 -42.80 -21.11
CA VAL A 3 61.75 -42.36 -22.51
C VAL A 3 61.00 -41.01 -22.56
N LEU A 4 61.67 -39.87 -22.80
CA LEU A 4 61.83 -39.14 -24.09
C LEU A 4 60.51 -38.97 -24.87
N SER A 5 60.01 -37.75 -25.09
CA SER A 5 60.14 -36.95 -26.34
C SER A 5 58.72 -36.46 -26.74
N TYR A 6 58.40 -35.41 -27.50
CA TYR A 6 59.07 -34.47 -28.41
C TYR A 6 58.17 -33.19 -28.52
N SER A 7 58.80 -32.03 -28.68
CA SER A 7 58.52 -30.82 -29.51
C SER A 7 57.07 -30.46 -29.93
N VAL A 8 56.67 -29.17 -30.02
CA VAL A 8 56.99 -28.20 -31.12
C VAL A 8 56.51 -26.79 -30.67
N LEU A 9 57.43 -25.84 -30.49
CA LEU A 9 57.63 -24.60 -31.28
C LEU A 9 56.38 -23.76 -31.61
N PHE A 10 56.35 -22.51 -31.13
CA PHE A 10 56.47 -21.33 -32.01
C PHE A 10 56.83 -20.07 -31.22
N ALA A 11 57.94 -19.45 -31.64
CA ALA A 11 58.38 -18.12 -31.22
C ALA A 11 57.48 -17.04 -31.82
N CYS A 12 57.36 -15.87 -31.18
CA CYS A 12 57.98 -14.63 -31.65
C CYS A 12 57.52 -13.40 -30.83
N SER A 13 58.51 -12.72 -30.24
CA SER A 13 58.72 -11.26 -30.32
C SER A 13 57.76 -10.29 -29.63
N ILE A 14 58.19 -9.86 -28.43
CA ILE A 14 58.67 -8.50 -28.13
C ILE A 14 58.03 -7.36 -28.94
N LEU A 15 57.20 -6.54 -28.28
CA LEU A 15 57.12 -5.11 -28.60
C LEU A 15 56.60 -4.27 -27.41
N LYS A 16 57.57 -3.57 -26.81
CA LYS A 16 57.53 -2.17 -26.33
C LYS A 16 56.34 -1.68 -25.50
N VAL A 17 56.65 -1.54 -24.21
CA VAL A 17 56.24 -0.47 -23.30
C VAL A 17 56.04 0.88 -24.01
N ARG A 18 54.87 1.50 -23.85
CA ARG A 18 54.72 2.96 -23.75
C ARG A 18 53.52 3.33 -22.89
N ARG A 19 53.82 4.02 -21.80
CA ARG A 19 52.91 4.68 -20.87
C ARG A 19 51.94 5.61 -21.61
N SER A 20 50.66 5.54 -21.29
CA SER A 20 49.73 6.65 -21.48
C SER A 20 48.67 6.59 -20.39
N ILE A 21 48.90 7.38 -19.34
CA ILE A 21 47.95 7.68 -18.27
C ILE A 21 46.80 8.45 -18.92
N ARG A 22 45.71 7.75 -19.24
CA ARG A 22 44.43 8.39 -19.53
C ARG A 22 43.71 8.65 -18.22
N ARG A 23 43.70 9.91 -17.80
CA ARG A 23 42.77 10.44 -16.79
C ARG A 23 41.35 10.21 -17.31
N VAL A 24 40.64 9.22 -16.77
CA VAL A 24 39.20 9.12 -16.92
C VAL A 24 38.60 9.89 -15.75
N LEU A 25 38.21 11.13 -16.04
CA LEU A 25 37.37 11.94 -15.16
C LEU A 25 35.96 11.35 -15.26
N VAL A 26 35.62 10.45 -14.34
CA VAL A 26 34.26 9.96 -14.17
C VAL A 26 33.48 11.09 -13.50
N PHE A 27 32.75 11.86 -14.32
CA PHE A 27 31.68 12.73 -13.86
C PHE A 27 30.56 11.83 -13.35
N CYS A 28 30.59 11.50 -12.05
CA CYS A 28 29.39 11.03 -11.35
C CYS A 28 28.43 12.21 -11.26
N GLY A 29 27.64 12.41 -12.31
CA GLY A 29 26.44 13.23 -12.24
C GLY A 29 25.48 12.58 -11.26
N VAL A 30 25.50 13.03 -10.02
CA VAL A 30 24.41 12.78 -9.07
C VAL A 30 23.19 13.51 -9.64
N CYS A 31 22.33 12.78 -10.35
CA CYS A 31 20.97 13.23 -10.61
C CYS A 31 20.26 13.28 -9.25
N VAL A 32 20.31 14.45 -8.61
CA VAL A 32 19.35 14.79 -7.57
C VAL A 32 17.99 14.83 -8.26
N VAL A 33 17.24 13.73 -8.17
CA VAL A 33 15.83 13.73 -8.55
C VAL A 33 15.15 14.58 -7.49
N ALA A 34 14.99 15.87 -7.77
CA ALA A 34 14.18 16.75 -6.96
C ALA A 34 12.80 16.08 -6.85
N SER A 35 12.45 15.67 -5.62
CA SER A 35 11.13 15.11 -5.32
C SER A 35 10.11 16.21 -5.53
N SER A 36 9.57 16.28 -6.74
CA SER A 36 8.52 17.21 -7.10
C SER A 36 7.27 16.77 -6.35
N SER A 37 6.83 17.56 -5.39
CA SER A 37 5.48 17.43 -4.87
C SER A 37 4.53 17.53 -6.06
N MET A 38 3.70 16.51 -6.30
CA MET A 38 2.63 16.63 -7.28
C MET A 38 1.59 17.61 -6.72
N VAL A 39 1.77 18.89 -7.01
CA VAL A 39 0.77 19.93 -6.71
C VAL A 39 -0.07 20.09 -7.96
N ALA A 40 -1.16 19.33 -8.02
CA ALA A 40 -2.26 19.70 -8.88
C ALA A 40 -2.87 21.00 -8.34
N ASN A 41 -3.21 21.96 -9.20
CA ASN A 41 -3.81 23.24 -8.75
C ASN A 41 -5.07 23.03 -7.87
N ASN A 42 -5.74 21.88 -8.01
CA ASN A 42 -6.96 21.51 -7.31
C ASN A 42 -6.77 20.44 -6.22
N VAL A 43 -5.55 19.88 -6.04
CA VAL A 43 -5.31 18.79 -5.09
C VAL A 43 -4.15 19.10 -4.16
N THR A 44 -4.42 19.07 -2.86
CA THR A 44 -3.42 19.04 -1.79
C THR A 44 -3.25 17.60 -1.31
N PHE A 45 -2.27 16.90 -1.90
CA PHE A 45 -1.96 15.51 -1.57
C PHE A 45 -0.60 15.40 -0.87
N PRO A 46 -0.48 14.67 0.26
CA PRO A 46 0.80 14.54 0.95
C PRO A 46 1.84 13.80 0.10
N SER A 47 3.11 14.20 0.25
CA SER A 47 4.23 13.59 -0.49
C SER A 47 4.27 12.08 -0.24
N PHE A 48 4.43 11.27 -1.29
CA PHE A 48 4.48 9.80 -1.19
C PHE A 48 5.56 9.29 -0.23
N GLN A 49 6.66 10.03 -0.08
CA GLN A 49 7.77 9.73 0.83
C GLN A 49 7.40 9.91 2.32
N SER A 50 6.27 10.57 2.62
CA SER A 50 5.73 10.68 3.98
C SER A 50 4.81 9.51 4.30
N GLU A 51 4.69 9.18 5.58
CA GLU A 51 3.76 8.14 6.04
C GLU A 51 2.30 8.46 5.68
N ALA A 52 1.92 9.75 5.76
CA ALA A 52 0.60 10.22 5.33
C ALA A 52 0.39 10.05 3.82
N GLY A 53 1.39 10.34 3.00
CA GLY A 53 1.34 10.12 1.55
C GLY A 53 1.21 8.65 1.19
N TYR A 54 1.98 7.78 1.83
CA TYR A 54 1.91 6.34 1.63
C TYR A 54 0.52 5.78 1.98
N LEU A 55 -0.03 6.21 3.12
CA LEU A 55 -1.39 5.87 3.54
C LEU A 55 -2.43 6.44 2.56
N ALA A 56 -2.33 7.71 2.17
CA ALA A 56 -3.28 8.31 1.22
C ALA A 56 -3.27 7.58 -0.13
N THR A 57 -2.08 7.18 -0.61
CA THR A 57 -1.94 6.37 -1.83
C THR A 57 -2.64 5.01 -1.69
N LEU A 58 -2.55 4.36 -0.53
CA LEU A 58 -3.34 3.16 -0.24
C LEU A 58 -4.84 3.43 -0.37
N LEU A 59 -5.34 4.44 0.35
CA LEU A 59 -6.77 4.73 0.37
C LEU A 59 -7.32 5.01 -1.02
N VAL A 60 -6.57 5.75 -1.84
CA VAL A 60 -6.90 5.97 -3.24
C VAL A 60 -6.88 4.65 -4.01
N ASN A 61 -5.83 3.84 -3.85
CA ASN A 61 -5.67 2.55 -4.55
C ASN A 61 -6.84 1.60 -4.34
N GLU A 62 -7.36 1.54 -3.12
CA GLU A 62 -8.31 0.50 -2.71
C GLU A 62 -9.77 0.83 -3.00
N VAL A 63 -10.10 2.06 -3.43
CA VAL A 63 -11.49 2.45 -3.73
C VAL A 63 -11.69 2.80 -5.21
N SER A 64 -12.88 2.52 -5.72
CA SER A 64 -13.26 2.89 -7.09
C SER A 64 -13.47 4.40 -7.25
N PHE A 65 -13.02 4.96 -8.37
CA PHE A 65 -13.23 6.34 -8.80
C PHE A 65 -14.32 6.43 -9.90
N PRO A 66 -14.86 7.64 -10.21
CA PRO A 66 -15.87 7.78 -11.25
C PRO A 66 -15.43 7.16 -12.58
N GLY A 67 -16.28 6.30 -13.17
CA GLY A 67 -15.97 5.56 -14.40
C GLY A 67 -15.23 4.23 -14.18
N GLU A 68 -14.73 3.95 -12.97
CA GLU A 68 -14.20 2.65 -12.61
C GLU A 68 -15.32 1.69 -12.18
N ARG A 69 -15.11 0.39 -12.40
CA ARG A 69 -16.03 -0.65 -11.93
C ARG A 69 -16.17 -0.59 -10.41
N GLY A 70 -17.40 -0.62 -9.92
CA GLY A 70 -17.70 -0.59 -8.47
C GLY A 70 -17.86 0.81 -7.89
N TYR A 71 -17.68 1.88 -8.68
CA TYR A 71 -18.00 3.23 -8.24
C TYR A 71 -19.52 3.41 -8.12
N ILE A 72 -19.98 3.79 -6.92
CA ILE A 72 -21.39 4.08 -6.65
C ILE A 72 -21.58 5.60 -6.51
N SER A 73 -20.85 6.22 -5.59
CA SER A 73 -20.91 7.66 -5.35
C SER A 73 -19.63 8.16 -4.69
N GLU A 74 -19.47 9.49 -4.65
CA GLU A 74 -18.36 10.10 -3.90
C GLU A 74 -18.44 9.81 -2.40
N ALA A 75 -19.66 9.84 -1.83
CA ALA A 75 -19.87 9.55 -0.42
C ALA A 75 -19.48 8.09 -0.08
N ASP A 76 -19.89 7.15 -0.93
CA ASP A 76 -19.53 5.73 -0.81
C ASP A 76 -18.01 5.51 -0.89
N ALA A 77 -17.33 6.13 -1.86
CA ALA A 77 -15.88 6.08 -1.98
C ALA A 77 -15.16 6.64 -0.74
N LYS A 78 -15.60 7.81 -0.24
CA LYS A 78 -15.08 8.42 0.99
C LYS A 78 -15.29 7.53 2.22
N GLN A 79 -16.44 6.88 2.32
CA GLN A 79 -16.74 5.95 3.41
C GLN A 79 -15.88 4.68 3.31
N GLY A 80 -15.64 4.17 2.10
CA GLY A 80 -14.72 3.05 1.86
C GLY A 80 -13.30 3.37 2.33
N MET A 81 -12.77 4.54 1.97
CA MET A 81 -11.45 5.00 2.42
C MET A 81 -11.38 5.10 3.96
N ALA A 82 -12.41 5.68 4.59
CA ALA A 82 -12.49 5.78 6.04
C ALA A 82 -12.50 4.40 6.73
N ASN A 83 -13.24 3.43 6.18
CA ASN A 83 -13.32 2.09 6.76
C ASN A 83 -12.03 1.27 6.57
N ILE A 84 -11.31 1.44 5.46
CA ILE A 84 -9.97 0.84 5.30
C ILE A 84 -9.01 1.37 6.36
N LEU A 85 -9.03 2.69 6.61
CA LEU A 85 -8.26 3.30 7.67
C LEU A 85 -8.61 2.72 9.05
N LEU A 86 -9.90 2.48 9.32
CA LEU A 86 -10.34 1.85 10.57
C LEU A 86 -9.92 0.38 10.70
N VAL A 87 -9.82 -0.36 9.60
CA VAL A 87 -9.22 -1.72 9.64
C VAL A 87 -7.77 -1.65 10.08
N LEU A 88 -6.99 -0.73 9.52
CA LEU A 88 -5.59 -0.53 9.92
C LEU A 88 -5.49 -0.11 11.39
N ASP A 89 -6.33 0.82 11.83
CA ASP A 89 -6.39 1.27 13.24
C ASP A 89 -6.75 0.10 14.19
N ALA A 90 -7.69 -0.76 13.80
CA ALA A 90 -8.06 -1.94 14.58
C ALA A 90 -6.92 -2.95 14.70
N ARG A 91 -6.21 -3.23 13.60
CA ARG A 91 -5.02 -4.11 13.60
C ARG A 91 -3.88 -3.55 14.45
N ILE A 92 -3.77 -2.24 14.56
CA ILE A 92 -2.74 -1.58 15.37
C ILE A 92 -3.15 -1.56 16.86
N LYS A 93 -4.33 -1.05 17.18
CA LYS A 93 -4.71 -0.65 18.55
C LYS A 93 -5.68 -1.59 19.25
N TYR A 94 -6.52 -2.31 18.51
CA TYR A 94 -7.69 -2.99 19.05
C TYR A 94 -7.71 -4.48 18.71
N VAL A 95 -6.58 -5.16 18.92
CA VAL A 95 -6.50 -6.63 18.74
C VAL A 95 -7.29 -7.30 19.87
N PRO A 96 -8.40 -7.98 19.59
CA PRO A 96 -9.23 -8.57 20.64
C PRO A 96 -8.61 -9.87 21.14
N VAL A 97 -8.69 -10.15 22.45
CA VAL A 97 -8.30 -11.46 23.01
C VAL A 97 -9.29 -12.53 22.51
N PRO A 98 -8.83 -13.74 22.12
CA PRO A 98 -7.48 -14.29 22.25
C PRO A 98 -6.57 -14.06 21.02
N TYR A 99 -7.00 -13.28 20.04
CA TYR A 99 -6.20 -13.04 18.84
C TYR A 99 -4.90 -12.32 19.16
N LYS A 100 -3.88 -12.64 18.36
CA LYS A 100 -2.60 -11.93 18.34
C LYS A 100 -2.49 -11.09 17.08
N ARG A 101 -1.78 -9.96 17.15
CA ARG A 101 -1.60 -9.08 15.99
C ARG A 101 -1.03 -9.81 14.79
N VAL A 102 -0.09 -10.72 15.00
CA VAL A 102 0.52 -11.53 13.94
C VAL A 102 -0.50 -12.36 13.16
N GLU A 103 -1.60 -12.78 13.79
CA GLU A 103 -2.64 -13.60 13.15
C GLU A 103 -3.54 -12.77 12.23
N ILE A 104 -3.72 -11.48 12.53
CA ILE A 104 -4.64 -10.60 11.81
C ILE A 104 -3.95 -9.56 10.92
N ALA A 105 -2.65 -9.32 11.13
CA ALA A 105 -1.86 -8.32 10.44
C ALA A 105 -0.50 -8.85 9.94
N GLN A 106 -0.19 -10.14 10.13
CA GLN A 106 1.09 -10.78 9.73
C GLN A 106 2.35 -10.13 10.32
N THR A 107 2.21 -9.28 11.33
CA THR A 107 3.31 -8.65 12.05
C THR A 107 2.96 -8.50 13.53
N SER A 108 3.97 -8.50 14.39
CA SER A 108 3.81 -8.14 15.80
C SER A 108 3.84 -6.63 16.02
N SER A 109 4.36 -5.85 15.06
CA SER A 109 4.53 -4.40 15.17
C SER A 109 3.20 -3.66 15.21
N ALA A 110 3.12 -2.61 16.03
CA ALA A 110 2.00 -1.68 16.09
C ALA A 110 2.26 -0.41 15.23
N ARG A 111 3.32 -0.39 14.42
CA ARG A 111 3.60 0.73 13.51
C ARG A 111 2.79 0.57 12.23
N LEU A 112 2.16 1.65 11.76
CA LEU A 112 1.30 1.63 10.59
C LEU A 112 2.01 1.09 9.35
N LEU A 113 3.20 1.62 9.01
CA LEU A 113 3.95 1.13 7.85
C LEU A 113 4.29 -0.36 7.94
N ASP A 114 4.56 -0.89 9.13
CA ASP A 114 4.88 -2.32 9.29
C ASP A 114 3.63 -3.18 9.08
N VAL A 115 2.45 -2.71 9.50
CA VAL A 115 1.17 -3.38 9.23
C VAL A 115 0.83 -3.33 7.74
N MET A 116 1.02 -2.19 7.08
CA MET A 116 0.72 -2.03 5.64
C MET A 116 1.63 -2.89 4.75
N THR A 117 2.90 -3.04 5.13
CA THR A 117 3.93 -3.73 4.31
C THR A 117 4.23 -5.16 4.74
N ALA A 118 3.55 -5.66 5.78
CA ALA A 118 3.72 -7.03 6.27
C ALA A 118 3.44 -8.05 5.16
N GLY A 119 4.31 -9.06 5.04
CA GLY A 119 4.21 -10.10 4.01
C GLY A 119 4.83 -9.74 2.64
N GLY A 120 5.36 -8.52 2.48
CA GLY A 120 6.08 -8.12 1.26
C GLY A 120 5.16 -7.84 0.06
N LEU A 121 5.66 -8.07 -1.15
CA LEU A 121 5.00 -7.68 -2.41
C LEU A 121 3.55 -8.18 -2.55
N HIS A 122 3.29 -9.41 -2.09
CA HIS A 122 1.96 -10.05 -2.10
C HIS A 122 1.46 -10.29 -0.67
N GLY A 123 1.80 -9.38 0.24
CA GLY A 123 1.49 -9.49 1.66
C GLY A 123 0.08 -9.05 2.02
N GLN A 124 -0.05 -8.40 3.19
CA GLN A 124 -1.31 -7.87 3.72
C GLN A 124 -2.04 -6.95 2.75
N ILE A 125 -1.29 -6.18 1.99
CA ILE A 125 -1.80 -5.23 1.01
C ILE A 125 -1.01 -5.40 -0.27
N GLU A 126 -1.66 -5.94 -1.30
CA GLU A 126 -0.97 -6.32 -2.52
C GLU A 126 -0.38 -5.09 -3.24
N GLY A 127 0.94 -5.14 -3.43
CA GLY A 127 1.69 -4.09 -4.11
C GLY A 127 2.17 -2.95 -3.21
N PHE A 128 1.94 -3.01 -1.89
CA PHE A 128 2.51 -2.12 -0.88
C PHE A 128 3.52 -2.90 -0.03
N TYR A 129 4.81 -2.57 -0.13
CA TYR A 129 5.86 -3.37 0.50
C TYR A 129 7.09 -2.53 0.85
N ARG A 130 8.04 -3.14 1.59
CA ARG A 130 9.38 -2.59 1.79
C ARG A 130 10.35 -3.20 0.78
N ASP A 131 11.14 -2.37 0.11
CA ASP A 131 12.21 -2.84 -0.77
C ASP A 131 13.41 -3.37 0.03
N ALA A 132 14.47 -3.79 -0.67
CA ALA A 132 15.68 -4.32 -0.06
C ALA A 132 16.42 -3.30 0.84
N SER A 133 16.16 -1.99 0.68
CA SER A 133 16.70 -0.93 1.55
C SER A 133 15.83 -0.68 2.79
N GLY A 134 14.67 -1.33 2.88
CA GLY A 134 13.67 -1.11 3.93
C GLY A 134 12.74 0.07 3.65
N ALA A 135 12.88 0.76 2.50
CA ALA A 135 12.04 1.87 2.12
C ALA A 135 10.64 1.40 1.72
N ALA A 136 9.60 2.13 2.14
CA ALA A 136 8.23 1.85 1.73
C ALA A 136 8.04 2.24 0.25
N VAL A 137 7.66 1.26 -0.57
CA VAL A 137 7.49 1.41 -2.01
C VAL A 137 6.15 0.81 -2.44
N VAL A 138 5.75 1.12 -3.68
CA VAL A 138 4.58 0.54 -4.33
C VAL A 138 4.96 0.00 -5.70
N VAL A 139 4.20 -0.98 -6.20
CA VAL A 139 4.39 -1.52 -7.55
C VAL A 139 4.08 -0.48 -8.64
N PRO A 140 4.69 -0.60 -9.84
CA PRO A 140 4.50 0.36 -10.93
C PRO A 140 3.04 0.64 -11.29
N ARG A 141 2.16 -0.37 -11.26
CA ARG A 141 0.73 -0.19 -11.58
C ARG A 141 0.02 0.82 -10.64
N ILE A 142 0.44 0.90 -9.38
CA ILE A 142 -0.14 1.83 -8.41
C ILE A 142 0.33 3.26 -8.73
N GLN A 143 1.61 3.43 -9.04
CA GLN A 143 2.15 4.73 -9.45
C GLN A 143 1.46 5.24 -10.72
N GLN A 144 1.29 4.37 -11.72
CA GLN A 144 0.57 4.69 -12.96
C GLN A 144 -0.87 5.14 -12.68
N ARG A 145 -1.60 4.44 -11.80
CA ARG A 145 -2.96 4.83 -11.41
C ARG A 145 -2.96 6.18 -10.70
N MET A 146 -2.04 6.42 -9.76
CA MET A 146 -1.96 7.71 -9.07
C MET A 146 -1.71 8.86 -10.05
N THR A 147 -0.75 8.71 -10.97
CA THR A 147 -0.48 9.71 -12.00
C THR A 147 -1.69 9.97 -12.89
N TYR A 148 -2.42 8.92 -13.29
CA TYR A 148 -3.63 9.05 -14.09
C TYR A 148 -4.74 9.82 -13.36
N LEU A 149 -5.02 9.48 -12.09
CA LEU A 149 -6.05 10.13 -11.30
C LEU A 149 -5.70 11.60 -11.00
N MET A 150 -4.43 11.89 -10.71
CA MET A 150 -3.93 13.26 -10.52
C MET A 150 -4.13 14.10 -11.78
N LYS A 151 -3.78 13.56 -12.96
CA LYS A 151 -3.98 14.24 -14.23
C LYS A 151 -5.45 14.62 -14.46
N ILE A 152 -6.38 13.71 -14.19
CA ILE A 152 -7.83 14.01 -14.32
C ILE A 152 -8.26 15.09 -13.33
N ALA A 153 -7.70 15.09 -12.12
CA ALA A 153 -8.03 16.08 -11.10
C ALA A 153 -7.48 17.48 -11.40
N GLU A 154 -6.43 17.57 -12.22
CA GLU A 154 -5.83 18.82 -12.69
C GLU A 154 -6.64 19.49 -13.81
N ASP A 155 -7.39 18.71 -14.59
CA ASP A 155 -8.12 19.21 -15.74
C ASP A 155 -9.35 20.02 -15.32
N GLY A 156 -9.28 21.35 -15.49
CA GLY A 156 -10.42 22.26 -15.32
C GLY A 156 -10.77 22.61 -13.87
N ALA A 157 -12.07 22.84 -13.60
CA ALA A 157 -12.56 23.14 -12.26
C ALA A 157 -12.53 21.88 -11.37
N PRO A 158 -12.32 22.03 -10.04
CA PRO A 158 -12.20 20.89 -9.13
C PRO A 158 -13.47 20.02 -9.18
N GLY A 159 -13.32 18.82 -9.74
CA GLY A 159 -14.37 17.81 -9.83
C GLY A 159 -14.29 16.73 -8.76
N ARG A 160 -15.08 15.66 -8.95
CA ARG A 160 -15.15 14.52 -8.02
C ARG A 160 -13.79 13.86 -7.76
N PHE A 161 -12.92 13.80 -8.77
CA PHE A 161 -11.57 13.22 -8.64
C PHE A 161 -10.71 14.03 -7.66
N ALA A 162 -10.66 15.36 -7.83
CA ALA A 162 -9.96 16.25 -6.92
C ALA A 162 -10.53 16.15 -5.49
N SER A 163 -11.86 16.11 -5.34
CA SER A 163 -12.51 15.93 -4.05
C SER A 163 -12.11 14.61 -3.34
N LEU A 164 -12.08 13.49 -4.06
CA LEU A 164 -11.67 12.19 -3.51
C LEU A 164 -10.19 12.16 -3.14
N LEU A 165 -9.30 12.70 -3.97
CA LEU A 165 -7.87 12.78 -3.69
C LEU A 165 -7.58 13.67 -2.48
N ASN A 166 -8.22 14.84 -2.40
CA ASN A 166 -8.11 15.74 -1.25
C ASN A 166 -8.63 15.09 0.03
N TYR A 167 -9.75 14.38 -0.05
CA TYR A 167 -10.28 13.66 1.10
C TYR A 167 -9.30 12.59 1.59
N ALA A 168 -8.77 11.76 0.69
CA ALA A 168 -7.77 10.73 1.04
C ALA A 168 -6.53 11.35 1.72
N GLY A 169 -5.99 12.43 1.16
CA GLY A 169 -4.88 13.18 1.75
C GLY A 169 -5.22 13.73 3.14
N SER A 170 -6.38 14.38 3.27
CA SER A 170 -6.84 14.97 4.53
C SER A 170 -7.03 13.94 5.64
N ILE A 171 -7.69 12.81 5.37
CA ILE A 171 -7.93 11.80 6.42
C ILE A 171 -6.65 11.06 6.79
N ALA A 172 -5.74 10.84 5.83
CA ALA A 172 -4.44 10.24 6.11
C ALA A 172 -3.59 11.16 6.98
N SER A 173 -3.45 12.44 6.61
CA SER A 173 -2.72 13.43 7.40
C SER A 173 -3.33 13.62 8.79
N GLY A 174 -4.66 13.71 8.90
CA GLY A 174 -5.36 13.84 10.17
C GLY A 174 -5.16 12.63 11.10
N TYR A 175 -5.13 11.42 10.54
CA TYR A 175 -4.86 10.20 11.30
C TYR A 175 -3.43 10.15 11.84
N ILE A 176 -2.44 10.45 11.00
CA ILE A 176 -1.01 10.47 11.37
C ILE A 176 -0.75 11.54 12.42
N ALA A 177 -1.36 12.72 12.28
CA ALA A 177 -1.24 13.80 13.27
C ALA A 177 -2.08 13.57 14.54
N HIS A 178 -2.86 12.48 14.60
CA HIS A 178 -3.80 12.16 15.68
C HIS A 178 -4.88 13.23 15.93
N LEU A 179 -5.16 14.05 14.92
CA LEU A 179 -6.12 15.15 15.00
C LEU A 179 -7.54 14.72 14.66
N ASN A 180 -7.68 13.70 13.82
CA ASN A 180 -8.99 13.22 13.38
C ASN A 180 -8.96 11.71 13.15
N ARG A 181 -10.01 11.02 13.60
CA ARG A 181 -10.26 9.61 13.31
C ARG A 181 -11.68 9.46 12.79
N PRO A 182 -11.90 8.69 11.71
CA PRO A 182 -13.25 8.42 11.25
C PRO A 182 -14.09 7.75 12.33
N GLU A 183 -15.39 8.00 12.29
CA GLU A 183 -16.36 7.26 13.11
C GLU A 183 -16.37 5.78 12.70
N ASN A 184 -16.31 4.89 13.69
CA ASN A 184 -16.34 3.46 13.43
C ASN A 184 -17.77 2.93 13.39
N LEU A 185 -18.27 2.70 12.17
CA LEU A 185 -19.62 2.19 11.91
C LEU A 185 -19.93 0.85 12.59
N PHE A 186 -18.90 0.06 12.92
CA PHE A 186 -19.07 -1.30 13.42
C PHE A 186 -18.84 -1.41 14.92
N ILE A 187 -18.60 -0.30 15.63
CA ILE A 187 -18.23 -0.32 17.05
C ILE A 187 -19.27 -1.00 17.93
N ASP A 188 -20.53 -0.93 17.54
CA ASP A 188 -21.67 -1.53 18.23
C ASP A 188 -22.16 -2.84 17.60
N LEU A 189 -21.47 -3.33 16.57
CA LEU A 189 -21.76 -4.63 15.99
C LEU A 189 -21.39 -5.72 17.01
N ARG A 190 -22.39 -6.51 17.44
CA ARG A 190 -22.20 -7.60 18.42
C ARG A 190 -22.45 -8.98 17.84
N GLN A 191 -23.25 -9.06 16.78
CA GLN A 191 -23.55 -10.31 16.10
C GLN A 191 -23.70 -10.09 14.60
N VAL A 192 -23.32 -11.10 13.82
CA VAL A 192 -23.60 -11.19 12.39
C VAL A 192 -24.19 -12.57 12.11
N HIS A 193 -25.42 -12.62 11.60
CA HIS A 193 -26.13 -13.88 11.31
C HIS A 193 -26.05 -14.91 12.46
N GLY A 194 -26.28 -14.45 13.69
CA GLY A 194 -26.22 -15.29 14.91
C GLY A 194 -24.81 -15.63 15.40
N THR A 195 -23.75 -15.23 14.69
CA THR A 195 -22.36 -15.39 15.15
C THR A 195 -21.95 -14.20 16.01
N PRO A 196 -21.53 -14.39 17.27
CA PRO A 196 -20.93 -13.32 18.08
C PRO A 196 -19.66 -12.75 17.43
N VAL A 197 -19.52 -11.42 17.44
CA VAL A 197 -18.39 -10.73 16.82
C VAL A 197 -17.83 -9.61 17.70
N THR A 198 -16.58 -9.24 17.45
CA THR A 198 -15.80 -8.33 18.30
C THR A 198 -16.12 -6.84 18.13
N GLY A 199 -16.86 -6.46 17.09
CA GLY A 199 -17.36 -5.09 16.92
C GLY A 199 -16.37 -4.10 16.30
N ARG A 200 -15.57 -4.51 15.31
CA ARG A 200 -14.78 -3.64 14.42
C ARG A 200 -14.52 -4.36 13.09
N ALA A 201 -14.19 -3.64 12.03
CA ALA A 201 -13.62 -4.28 10.84
C ALA A 201 -12.12 -4.58 11.06
N TYR A 202 -11.69 -5.78 10.67
CA TYR A 202 -10.31 -6.27 10.78
C TYR A 202 -9.75 -6.75 9.44
N SER A 203 -10.56 -6.80 8.38
CA SER A 203 -10.10 -7.08 7.03
C SER A 203 -11.03 -6.42 6.01
N TRP A 204 -10.49 -6.16 4.83
CA TRP A 204 -11.26 -5.82 3.64
C TRP A 204 -10.75 -6.63 2.46
N MET A 205 -11.61 -6.82 1.46
CA MET A 205 -11.26 -7.44 0.18
C MET A 205 -12.07 -6.80 -0.93
N THR A 206 -11.50 -6.69 -2.14
CA THR A 206 -12.28 -6.29 -3.32
C THR A 206 -13.49 -7.22 -3.48
N ASP A 207 -14.63 -6.67 -3.87
CA ASP A 207 -15.92 -7.35 -4.04
C ASP A 207 -15.92 -8.27 -5.29
N ARG A 208 -15.05 -9.29 -5.27
CA ARG A 208 -15.06 -10.40 -6.23
C ARG A 208 -15.48 -11.68 -5.50
N HIS A 209 -16.40 -12.42 -6.10
CA HIS A 209 -17.06 -13.58 -5.46
C HIS A 209 -16.11 -14.72 -5.05
N ASN A 210 -14.88 -14.74 -5.56
CA ASN A 210 -13.90 -15.78 -5.29
C ASN A 210 -13.04 -15.54 -4.04
N PHE A 211 -13.11 -14.38 -3.38
CA PHE A 211 -12.26 -14.09 -2.22
C PHE A 211 -12.99 -14.28 -0.89
N HIS A 212 -12.32 -15.02 0.00
CA HIS A 212 -12.73 -15.25 1.38
C HIS A 212 -11.52 -14.99 2.28
N SER A 213 -11.69 -14.19 3.33
CA SER A 213 -10.63 -13.95 4.32
C SER A 213 -10.25 -15.20 5.12
N GLY A 214 -11.11 -16.24 5.11
CA GLY A 214 -10.88 -17.50 5.82
C GLY A 214 -10.88 -17.34 7.34
N GLY A 215 -10.55 -18.43 8.05
CA GLY A 215 -10.37 -18.43 9.50
C GLY A 215 -11.58 -17.92 10.30
N ASN A 216 -11.32 -17.03 11.23
CA ASN A 216 -12.34 -16.46 12.13
C ASN A 216 -12.89 -15.10 11.67
N PHE A 217 -12.64 -14.71 10.42
CA PHE A 217 -13.24 -13.51 9.87
C PHE A 217 -14.71 -13.78 9.50
N VAL A 218 -15.58 -12.84 9.85
CA VAL A 218 -17.01 -12.86 9.55
C VAL A 218 -17.32 -11.68 8.66
N ARG A 219 -17.89 -11.94 7.48
CA ARG A 219 -18.28 -10.88 6.54
C ARG A 219 -19.37 -10.02 7.18
N ILE A 220 -19.18 -8.70 7.18
CA ILE A 220 -20.20 -7.77 7.62
C ILE A 220 -21.27 -7.67 6.51
N PRO A 221 -22.57 -7.78 6.84
CA PRO A 221 -23.65 -7.66 5.86
C PRO A 221 -23.71 -6.30 5.17
N ASN A 222 -24.21 -6.26 3.93
CA ASN A 222 -24.28 -5.02 3.14
C ASN A 222 -25.23 -3.99 3.75
N ASP A 223 -26.35 -4.43 4.33
CA ASP A 223 -27.32 -3.60 5.07
C ASP A 223 -26.76 -3.00 6.37
N GLN A 224 -25.57 -3.46 6.79
CA GLN A 224 -24.80 -2.91 7.90
C GLN A 224 -23.54 -2.18 7.42
N ASN A 225 -23.52 -1.68 6.18
CA ASN A 225 -22.36 -1.02 5.55
C ASN A 225 -21.13 -1.92 5.36
N GLY A 226 -21.35 -3.24 5.26
CA GLY A 226 -20.28 -4.22 5.02
C GLY A 226 -19.79 -4.31 3.58
N SER A 227 -20.41 -3.60 2.64
CA SER A 227 -19.90 -3.40 1.28
C SER A 227 -19.88 -1.92 0.92
N LEU A 228 -18.69 -1.37 0.64
CA LEU A 228 -18.49 0.05 0.33
C LEU A 228 -17.37 0.19 -0.70
N ALA A 229 -17.55 1.08 -1.67
CA ALA A 229 -16.53 1.44 -2.64
C ALA A 229 -15.89 0.25 -3.37
N GLY A 230 -16.68 -0.78 -3.65
CA GLY A 230 -16.21 -2.02 -4.29
C GLY A 230 -15.44 -2.96 -3.35
N ASN A 231 -15.50 -2.77 -2.03
CA ASN A 231 -14.88 -3.62 -1.03
C ASN A 231 -15.89 -4.26 -0.09
N ARG A 232 -15.60 -5.49 0.36
CA ARG A 232 -16.28 -6.17 1.46
C ARG A 232 -15.45 -6.05 2.73
N PHE A 233 -16.10 -5.75 3.84
CA PHE A 233 -15.46 -5.65 5.15
C PHE A 233 -15.80 -6.85 6.02
N PHE A 234 -14.85 -7.22 6.87
CA PHE A 234 -14.95 -8.39 7.74
C PHE A 234 -14.59 -8.02 9.17
N THR A 235 -15.40 -8.48 10.12
CA THR A 235 -15.10 -8.45 11.56
C THR A 235 -14.49 -9.79 11.98
N LEU A 236 -14.10 -9.93 13.25
CA LEU A 236 -13.70 -11.20 13.84
C LEU A 236 -14.83 -11.81 14.66
N LYS A 237 -14.89 -13.14 14.71
CA LYS A 237 -15.68 -13.87 15.71
C LYS A 237 -15.22 -13.45 17.12
N ASP A 238 -16.15 -13.28 18.04
CA ASP A 238 -15.82 -13.19 19.45
C ASP A 238 -15.69 -14.61 20.01
N LEU A 239 -14.46 -15.00 20.38
CA LEU A 239 -14.17 -16.35 20.87
C LEU A 239 -14.37 -16.49 22.39
N ASN A 240 -14.77 -15.41 23.07
CA ASN A 240 -15.05 -15.43 24.50
C ASN A 240 -16.55 -15.61 24.82
N ARG A 241 -17.40 -15.74 23.79
CA ARG A 241 -18.86 -15.84 23.90
C ARG A 241 -19.39 -17.14 23.32
#